data_AF-A0A359MA85-F1
#
_entry.id   AF-A0A359MA85-F1
#
_cell.length_a   1.000
_cell.length_b   1.000
_cell.length_c   1.000
_cell.angle_alpha   90.00
_cell.angle_beta   90.00
_cell.angle_gamma   90.00
#
_symmetry.space_group_name_H-M   'P 1'
#
loop_
_entity.id
_entity.type
_entity.pdbx_description
1 polymer ?
#
loop_
_entity_poly.entity_id
_entity_poly.type
_entity_poly.pdbx_seq_one_letter_code
_entity_poly.pdbx_strand_id
1 'polypeptide(L)'
;NSKLYAAKSQTNSNVDFTLNYWGGDETDPLLFPNIDALYLRGAYQAKADIISEADFDPNLPVTFVITNPISDIILGDTHTFQYDVLPMELDTDKVRWITGNPEIMLVNTITGALTPLKSGLVTLTLRSSVDTSIKITISITVTTTPGIELTPSEKKNDLIVGDTLTLMATPFPFDISDSDVTFTSSHPLIATIDEAGLITTLATGDVTFTAALVDDPSVQTSYTMSIYSALDENNLLDLLTTYQLSFTTQHSWLQYGTSFNYTEVRYDSVSRYLFQNIDVNTSKLLPISNGIRPGILKPAHPEGITTYNPENVYWVVVHETANTAPGAGALSHANYLWNAAQAGTVLNVSWHYTMDARVTYQHVPENEIAYHAGDGSSLPGTSLTYLGGGNRNGIGIEMSVAQDEDMFLTFQRTAKLASDILVRYNLPRSHIKFHQDFSGKWCPQGMLRGGMVPVFQELADAEYAIRYAQGERTILFETNNPDYLDNTGRIIVMPDRPMTVSYTVTVTEGGVSTSRTFFTYLPGTVH
;
A
#
# COMPACT_ATOMS: atom_id res chain seq x y z
N ASN A 1 33.05 -58.87 30.34
CA ASN A 1 33.44 -57.72 31.20
C ASN A 1 33.95 -56.51 30.42
N SER A 2 33.38 -56.21 29.25
CA SER A 2 33.52 -54.90 28.62
C SER A 2 32.56 -53.94 29.33
N LYS A 3 33.05 -53.30 30.40
CA LYS A 3 32.41 -52.10 30.93
C LYS A 3 32.42 -51.08 29.77
N LEU A 4 31.27 -50.90 29.12
CA LEU A 4 30.98 -49.66 28.41
C LEU A 4 31.20 -48.55 29.44
N TYR A 5 32.29 -47.80 29.31
CA TYR A 5 32.56 -46.66 30.16
C TYR A 5 31.54 -45.59 29.79
N ALA A 6 30.37 -45.66 30.41
CA ALA A 6 29.40 -44.59 30.39
C ALA A 6 30.11 -43.29 30.81
N ALA A 7 30.01 -42.23 29.99
CA ALA A 7 30.61 -40.95 30.35
C ALA A 7 29.96 -40.44 31.64
N LYS A 8 30.76 -39.94 32.58
CA LYS A 8 30.32 -39.53 33.91
C LYS A 8 30.91 -38.18 34.26
N SER A 9 30.06 -37.26 34.70
CA SER A 9 30.48 -36.03 35.37
C SER A 9 30.71 -36.31 36.87
N GLN A 10 31.78 -35.75 37.44
CA GLN A 10 31.97 -35.66 38.89
C GLN A 10 31.43 -34.31 39.39
N THR A 11 31.07 -34.22 40.68
CA THR A 11 30.70 -32.94 41.30
C THR A 11 31.80 -31.90 41.04
N ASN A 12 31.46 -30.79 40.36
CA ASN A 12 32.35 -29.70 39.88
C ASN A 12 33.07 -29.94 38.53
N SER A 13 32.64 -30.87 37.69
CA SER A 13 33.14 -30.96 36.30
C SER A 13 32.53 -29.84 35.44
N ASN A 14 33.38 -29.08 34.74
CA ASN A 14 32.99 -28.06 33.76
C ASN A 14 33.20 -28.55 32.32
N VAL A 15 33.18 -29.86 32.08
CA VAL A 15 33.38 -30.40 30.74
C VAL A 15 32.09 -30.26 29.96
N ASP A 16 32.13 -29.48 28.88
CA ASP A 16 31.06 -29.44 27.90
C ASP A 16 31.04 -30.74 27.07
N PHE A 17 29.93 -31.46 27.12
CA PHE A 17 29.73 -32.69 26.37
C PHE A 17 28.97 -32.47 25.05
N THR A 18 28.62 -31.23 24.71
CA THR A 18 27.93 -30.89 23.47
C THR A 18 28.88 -31.10 22.28
N LEU A 19 28.33 -31.21 21.07
CA LEU A 19 29.12 -31.34 19.84
C LEU A 19 30.08 -32.56 19.88
N ASN A 20 29.61 -33.70 20.38
CA ASN A 20 30.39 -34.95 20.39
C ASN A 20 29.78 -36.00 19.45
N TYR A 21 30.60 -36.94 18.97
CA TYR A 21 30.14 -38.11 18.23
C TYR A 21 30.12 -39.34 19.14
N TRP A 22 28.95 -39.95 19.31
CA TRP A 22 28.74 -41.03 20.29
C TRP A 22 28.67 -42.44 19.68
N GLY A 23 28.84 -42.57 18.36
CA GLY A 23 29.00 -43.90 17.71
C GLY A 23 27.73 -44.53 17.15
N GLY A 24 26.66 -43.78 16.88
CA GLY A 24 25.43 -44.27 16.24
C GLY A 24 24.36 -43.16 16.07
N ASP A 25 23.23 -43.50 15.45
CA ASP A 25 22.18 -42.56 15.01
C ASP A 25 21.42 -41.87 16.18
N GLU A 26 21.46 -42.44 17.39
CA GLU A 26 20.82 -41.87 18.59
C GLU A 26 21.71 -42.01 19.85
N THR A 27 21.72 -40.96 20.68
CA THR A 27 22.37 -40.95 22.00
C THR A 27 21.53 -41.71 23.02
N ASP A 28 21.95 -42.92 23.43
CA ASP A 28 21.31 -43.68 24.51
C ASP A 28 21.55 -42.98 25.87
N PRO A 29 20.50 -42.46 26.55
CA PRO A 29 20.64 -41.77 27.84
C PRO A 29 21.25 -42.65 28.94
N LEU A 30 21.14 -43.98 28.84
CA LEU A 30 21.70 -44.91 29.82
C LEU A 30 23.24 -44.94 29.81
N LEU A 31 23.87 -44.43 28.73
CA LEU A 31 25.32 -44.31 28.59
C LEU A 31 25.89 -43.03 29.24
N PHE A 32 25.05 -42.14 29.79
CA PHE A 32 25.47 -40.84 30.34
C PHE A 32 24.91 -40.57 31.76
N PRO A 33 25.16 -41.45 32.75
CA PRO A 33 24.64 -41.28 34.10
C PRO A 33 25.23 -40.02 34.74
N ASN A 34 24.35 -39.15 35.24
CA ASN A 34 24.67 -37.87 35.91
C ASN A 34 25.22 -36.77 34.98
N ILE A 35 24.97 -36.85 33.67
CA ILE A 35 25.17 -35.72 32.73
C ILE A 35 23.79 -35.17 32.38
N ASP A 36 23.59 -33.86 32.50
CA ASP A 36 22.35 -33.23 32.10
C ASP A 36 22.17 -33.37 30.58
N ALA A 37 20.97 -33.71 30.13
CA ALA A 37 20.66 -33.90 28.71
C ALA A 37 20.97 -32.65 27.87
N LEU A 38 20.96 -31.46 28.48
CA LEU A 38 21.40 -30.22 27.85
C LEU A 38 22.84 -30.30 27.31
N TYR A 39 23.76 -30.89 28.08
CA TYR A 39 25.16 -31.06 27.67
C TYR A 39 25.36 -32.20 26.67
N LEU A 40 24.32 -32.92 26.24
CA LEU A 40 24.45 -33.96 25.21
C LEU A 40 23.94 -33.48 23.84
N ARG A 41 23.49 -32.20 23.74
CA ARG A 41 22.93 -31.61 22.53
C ARG A 41 23.98 -31.39 21.43
N GLY A 42 23.49 -31.31 20.19
CA GLY A 42 24.34 -31.09 19.02
C GLY A 42 25.27 -32.25 18.69
N ALA A 43 24.92 -33.47 19.11
CA ALA A 43 25.71 -34.66 18.79
C ALA A 43 25.83 -34.84 17.27
N TYR A 44 27.06 -35.10 16.80
CA TYR A 44 27.32 -35.37 15.39
C TYR A 44 26.75 -36.74 15.00
N GLN A 45 26.15 -36.83 13.82
CA GLN A 45 25.60 -38.06 13.28
C GLN A 45 26.68 -38.94 12.63
N ALA A 46 27.70 -38.31 12.03
CA ALA A 46 28.88 -39.01 11.54
C ALA A 46 30.16 -38.40 12.09
N LYS A 47 31.18 -39.25 12.29
CA LYS A 47 32.52 -38.80 12.69
C LYS A 47 33.13 -37.78 11.72
N ALA A 48 32.75 -37.83 10.45
CA ALA A 48 33.24 -36.92 9.41
C ALA A 48 32.70 -35.48 9.57
N ASP A 49 31.59 -35.29 10.30
CA ASP A 49 30.96 -33.98 10.49
C ASP A 49 31.57 -33.21 11.67
N ILE A 50 32.43 -33.85 12.46
CA ILE A 50 33.11 -33.21 13.58
C ILE A 50 33.99 -32.09 13.03
N ILE A 51 33.79 -30.87 13.55
CA ILE A 51 34.61 -29.71 13.20
C ILE A 51 36.09 -30.01 13.44
N SER A 52 36.94 -29.64 12.48
CA SER A 52 38.38 -29.84 12.61
C SER A 52 38.94 -28.83 13.63
N GLU A 53 40.05 -29.19 14.29
CA GLU A 53 40.73 -28.29 15.23
C GLU A 53 41.20 -26.98 14.55
N ALA A 54 41.52 -27.02 13.26
CA ALA A 54 41.92 -25.83 12.50
C ALA A 54 40.75 -24.89 12.19
N ASP A 55 39.52 -25.42 12.14
CA ASP A 55 38.31 -24.66 11.83
C ASP A 55 37.52 -24.26 13.09
N PHE A 56 37.87 -24.80 14.26
CA PHE A 56 37.23 -24.46 15.53
C PHE A 56 37.73 -23.13 16.08
N ASP A 57 36.81 -22.16 16.23
CA ASP A 57 37.05 -20.90 16.95
C ASP A 57 36.30 -20.93 18.28
N PRO A 58 36.99 -20.91 19.44
CA PRO A 58 36.36 -20.96 20.76
C PRO A 58 35.53 -19.71 21.09
N ASN A 59 35.55 -18.68 20.24
CA ASN A 59 34.74 -17.46 20.42
C ASN A 59 33.49 -17.44 19.54
N LEU A 60 33.26 -18.47 18.72
CA LEU A 60 32.14 -18.54 17.80
C LEU A 60 31.24 -19.74 18.10
N PRO A 61 29.91 -19.60 17.91
CA PRO A 61 29.02 -20.74 17.92
C PRO A 61 29.37 -21.72 16.81
N VAL A 62 29.26 -23.01 17.07
CA VAL A 62 29.34 -24.05 16.04
C VAL A 62 27.95 -24.31 15.45
N THR A 63 26.91 -24.33 16.29
CA THR A 63 25.52 -24.49 15.85
C THR A 63 24.53 -23.95 16.89
N PHE A 64 23.25 -24.03 16.57
CA PHE A 64 22.14 -23.68 17.46
C PHE A 64 21.17 -24.85 17.58
N VAL A 65 20.49 -24.96 18.72
CA VAL A 65 19.43 -25.95 18.92
C VAL A 65 18.16 -25.25 19.37
N ILE A 66 17.08 -25.38 18.60
CA ILE A 66 15.76 -24.88 19.00
C ILE A 66 15.15 -25.86 20.00
N THR A 67 14.73 -25.34 21.15
CA THR A 67 14.31 -26.17 22.29
C THR A 67 12.79 -26.29 22.41
N ASN A 68 12.05 -25.43 21.72
CA ASN A 68 10.59 -25.43 21.61
C ASN A 68 10.12 -25.30 20.13
N PRO A 69 10.59 -26.18 19.22
CA PRO A 69 10.25 -26.04 17.80
C PRO A 69 8.75 -26.19 17.56
N ILE A 70 8.25 -25.42 16.59
CA ILE A 70 6.91 -25.53 16.03
C ILE A 70 7.01 -25.69 14.51
N SER A 71 6.03 -26.34 13.89
CA SER A 71 5.88 -26.46 12.43
C SER A 71 4.84 -25.52 11.85
N ASP A 72 3.94 -25.04 12.70
CA ASP A 72 2.75 -24.27 12.33
C ASP A 72 2.37 -23.29 13.43
N ILE A 73 1.68 -22.23 13.04
CA ILE A 73 1.12 -21.22 13.95
C ILE A 73 -0.17 -20.65 13.34
N ILE A 74 -1.21 -20.53 14.15
CA ILE A 74 -2.46 -19.90 13.74
C ILE A 74 -2.30 -18.38 13.82
N LEU A 75 -2.83 -17.65 12.84
CA LEU A 75 -2.82 -16.19 12.87
C LEU A 75 -3.49 -15.65 14.14
N GLY A 76 -2.81 -14.73 14.83
CA GLY A 76 -3.23 -14.17 16.12
C GLY A 76 -2.59 -14.86 17.33
N ASP A 77 -2.07 -16.08 17.17
CA ASP A 77 -1.30 -16.73 18.22
C ASP A 77 0.09 -16.09 18.39
N THR A 78 0.67 -16.29 19.57
CA THR A 78 2.01 -15.81 19.89
C THR A 78 2.94 -16.97 20.16
N HIS A 79 4.17 -16.84 19.69
CA HIS A 79 5.23 -17.80 19.97
C HIS A 79 6.57 -17.07 20.06
N THR A 80 7.43 -17.49 20.98
CA THR A 80 8.80 -16.99 21.08
C THR A 80 9.74 -18.19 21.10
N PHE A 81 10.63 -18.27 20.12
CA PHE A 81 11.59 -19.36 20.08
C PHE A 81 12.58 -19.28 21.24
N GLN A 82 12.79 -20.43 21.85
CA GLN A 82 13.85 -20.71 22.80
C GLN A 82 14.91 -21.53 22.07
N TYR A 83 16.17 -21.20 22.30
CA TYR A 83 17.29 -21.84 21.64
C TYR A 83 18.51 -21.86 22.55
N ASP A 84 19.37 -22.85 22.30
CA ASP A 84 20.72 -22.88 22.86
C ASP A 84 21.73 -22.52 21.78
N VAL A 85 22.83 -21.94 22.24
CA VAL A 85 24.04 -21.70 21.46
C VAL A 85 25.06 -22.75 21.85
N LEU A 86 25.60 -23.47 20.86
CA LEU A 86 26.58 -24.54 21.11
C LEU A 86 27.98 -24.16 20.59
N PRO A 87 29.07 -24.51 21.29
CA PRO A 87 29.07 -25.22 22.57
C PRO A 87 28.48 -24.37 23.73
N MET A 88 27.95 -25.06 24.74
CA MET A 88 27.22 -24.48 25.87
C MET A 88 28.09 -23.58 26.74
N GLU A 89 29.41 -23.79 26.72
CA GLU A 89 30.41 -22.97 27.42
C GLU A 89 30.70 -21.62 26.76
N LEU A 90 30.07 -21.31 25.61
CA LEU A 90 30.23 -20.02 24.96
C LEU A 90 29.57 -18.89 25.75
N ASP A 91 30.37 -17.88 26.09
CA ASP A 91 29.92 -16.66 26.77
C ASP A 91 29.21 -15.66 25.81
N THR A 92 29.08 -15.95 24.51
CA THR A 92 28.55 -14.99 23.52
C THR A 92 27.28 -15.49 22.82
N ASP A 93 26.20 -14.73 22.99
CA ASP A 93 24.84 -15.01 22.49
C ASP A 93 24.46 -14.13 21.29
N LYS A 94 25.45 -13.59 20.57
CA LYS A 94 25.23 -12.64 19.48
C LYS A 94 24.62 -13.30 18.25
N VAL A 95 23.35 -13.63 18.33
CA VAL A 95 22.54 -14.22 17.26
C VAL A 95 21.50 -13.23 16.75
N ARG A 96 20.99 -13.50 15.55
CA ARG A 96 19.90 -12.75 14.95
C ARG A 96 18.91 -13.69 14.28
N TRP A 97 17.64 -13.37 14.49
CA TRP A 97 16.54 -13.95 13.74
C TRP A 97 16.28 -13.17 12.46
N ILE A 98 15.96 -13.90 11.40
CA ILE A 98 15.67 -13.38 10.07
C ILE A 98 14.45 -14.13 9.53
N THR A 99 13.47 -13.40 9.01
CA THR A 99 12.35 -13.98 8.26
C THR A 99 12.67 -14.01 6.76
N GLY A 100 12.34 -15.12 6.10
CA GLY A 100 12.44 -15.27 4.65
C GLY A 100 11.31 -14.57 3.89
N ASN A 101 10.18 -14.28 4.57
CA ASN A 101 9.06 -13.56 3.98
C ASN A 101 8.37 -12.65 5.02
N PRO A 102 8.69 -11.34 5.05
CA PRO A 102 8.10 -10.40 6.00
C PRO A 102 6.64 -10.05 5.71
N GLU A 103 6.07 -10.45 4.57
CA GLU A 103 4.64 -10.28 4.28
C GLU A 103 3.78 -11.37 4.94
N ILE A 104 4.36 -12.55 5.21
CA ILE A 104 3.70 -13.68 5.86
C ILE A 104 3.93 -13.65 7.37
N MET A 105 5.16 -13.43 7.81
CA MET A 105 5.51 -13.46 9.23
C MET A 105 6.74 -12.62 9.55
N LEU A 106 6.63 -11.80 10.59
CA LEU A 106 7.77 -11.12 11.20
C LEU A 106 8.32 -11.95 12.36
N VAL A 107 9.61 -11.76 12.62
CA VAL A 107 10.29 -12.28 13.80
C VAL A 107 11.10 -11.17 14.43
N ASN A 108 10.98 -11.01 15.75
CA ASN A 108 11.82 -10.09 16.48
C ASN A 108 13.28 -10.54 16.36
N THR A 109 14.12 -9.67 15.82
CA THR A 109 15.50 -9.99 15.44
C THR A 109 16.38 -10.42 16.61
N ILE A 110 15.98 -10.12 17.85
CA ILE A 110 16.72 -10.43 19.07
C ILE A 110 16.00 -11.54 19.85
N THR A 111 14.72 -11.38 20.15
CA THR A 111 14.02 -12.29 21.07
C THR A 111 13.50 -13.56 20.40
N GLY A 112 13.36 -13.59 19.07
CA GLY A 112 12.71 -14.71 18.37
C GLY A 112 11.19 -14.75 18.54
N ALA A 113 10.58 -13.67 19.04
CA ALA A 113 9.12 -13.53 19.12
C ALA A 113 8.52 -13.39 17.71
N LEU A 114 7.51 -14.20 17.40
CA LEU A 114 6.84 -14.23 16.10
C LEU A 114 5.67 -13.26 16.06
N THR A 115 5.42 -12.71 14.88
CA THR A 115 4.20 -11.96 14.55
C THR A 115 3.69 -12.45 13.21
N PRO A 116 2.76 -13.43 13.21
CA PRO A 116 2.08 -13.89 12.00
C PRO A 116 1.26 -12.75 11.38
N LEU A 117 1.31 -12.61 10.05
CA LEU A 117 0.62 -11.54 9.31
C LEU A 117 -0.37 -12.08 8.27
N LYS A 118 -0.02 -13.15 7.55
CA LYS A 118 -0.83 -13.75 6.49
C LYS A 118 -0.65 -15.27 6.44
N SER A 119 -1.60 -15.97 5.83
CA SER A 119 -1.42 -17.40 5.57
C SER A 119 -0.24 -17.64 4.61
N GLY A 120 0.49 -18.73 4.82
CA GLY A 120 1.54 -19.15 3.90
C GLY A 120 2.71 -19.85 4.58
N LEU A 121 3.66 -20.28 3.76
CA LEU A 121 4.87 -20.95 4.22
C LEU A 121 6.03 -19.94 4.31
N VAL A 122 6.71 -19.92 5.45
CA VAL A 122 7.85 -19.03 5.69
C VAL A 122 9.02 -19.78 6.31
N THR A 123 10.22 -19.53 5.78
CA THR A 123 11.46 -20.01 6.38
C THR A 123 12.03 -18.94 7.30
N LEU A 124 12.26 -19.28 8.57
CA LEU A 124 13.01 -18.47 9.52
C LEU A 124 14.45 -18.95 9.61
N THR A 125 15.37 -18.02 9.83
CA THR A 125 16.78 -18.31 10.04
C THR A 125 17.25 -17.74 11.38
N LEU A 126 17.84 -18.58 12.23
CA LEU A 126 18.64 -18.16 13.37
C LEU A 126 20.12 -18.23 12.98
N ARG A 127 20.84 -17.11 13.08
CA ARG A 127 22.20 -16.97 12.55
C ARG A 127 23.11 -16.24 13.53
N SER A 128 24.40 -16.60 13.56
CA SER A 128 25.42 -15.82 14.26
C SER A 128 25.57 -14.42 13.64
N SER A 129 25.72 -13.41 14.48
CA SER A 129 25.97 -12.03 14.05
C SER A 129 27.42 -11.76 13.70
N VAL A 130 28.33 -12.69 14.02
CA VAL A 130 29.77 -12.56 13.76
C VAL A 130 30.15 -13.35 12.52
N ASP A 131 29.80 -14.64 12.47
CA ASP A 131 29.99 -15.50 11.30
C ASP A 131 28.64 -15.92 10.71
N THR A 132 28.28 -15.29 9.59
CA THR A 132 26.98 -15.52 8.95
C THR A 132 26.82 -16.89 8.28
N SER A 133 27.90 -17.69 8.19
CA SER A 133 27.82 -19.07 7.70
C SER A 133 27.18 -20.00 8.73
N ILE A 134 27.27 -19.67 10.01
CA ILE A 134 26.74 -20.44 11.13
C ILE A 134 25.28 -20.06 11.34
N LYS A 135 24.38 -20.97 10.94
CA LYS A 135 22.93 -20.75 10.95
C LYS A 135 22.16 -22.06 10.99
N ILE A 136 20.92 -21.97 11.48
CA ILE A 136 19.90 -23.00 11.31
C ILE A 136 18.65 -22.38 10.70
N THR A 137 17.82 -23.21 10.07
CA THR A 137 16.57 -22.77 9.46
C THR A 137 15.39 -23.61 9.94
N ILE A 138 14.23 -22.97 10.07
CA ILE A 138 12.96 -23.60 10.45
C ILE A 138 11.92 -23.18 9.42
N SER A 139 11.10 -24.12 8.95
CA SER A 139 9.96 -23.80 8.10
C SER A 139 8.69 -23.80 8.94
N ILE A 140 7.93 -22.71 8.86
CA ILE A 140 6.68 -22.50 9.60
C ILE A 140 5.55 -22.30 8.61
N THR A 141 4.45 -23.03 8.81
CA THR A 141 3.19 -22.82 8.10
C THR A 141 2.30 -21.91 8.93
N VAL A 142 1.98 -20.73 8.42
CA VAL A 142 0.99 -19.83 9.03
C VAL A 142 -0.40 -20.21 8.52
N THR A 143 -1.28 -20.61 9.42
CA THR A 143 -2.65 -21.05 9.12
C THR A 143 -3.69 -20.05 9.66
N THR A 144 -4.91 -20.14 9.15
CA THR A 144 -6.06 -19.28 9.54
C THR A 144 -7.33 -20.12 9.58
N THR A 145 -8.46 -19.52 9.96
CA THR A 145 -9.76 -20.17 9.74
C THR A 145 -10.02 -20.26 8.22
N PRO A 146 -10.40 -21.45 7.69
CA PRO A 146 -10.69 -21.64 6.27
C PRO A 146 -11.64 -20.61 5.68
N GLY A 147 -11.31 -20.10 4.50
CA GLY A 147 -12.06 -19.10 3.75
C GLY A 147 -11.78 -19.16 2.25
N ILE A 148 -12.44 -18.30 1.48
CA ILE A 148 -12.27 -18.15 0.04
C ILE A 148 -12.13 -16.67 -0.28
N GLU A 149 -11.05 -16.31 -0.98
CA GLU A 149 -10.83 -14.97 -1.55
C GLU A 149 -11.34 -14.94 -2.99
N LEU A 150 -12.00 -13.85 -3.41
CA LEU A 150 -12.57 -13.72 -4.75
C LEU A 150 -11.90 -12.59 -5.52
N THR A 151 -11.49 -12.85 -6.75
CA THR A 151 -10.88 -11.84 -7.63
C THR A 151 -11.63 -11.74 -8.95
N PRO A 152 -12.37 -10.66 -9.22
CA PRO A 152 -13.00 -10.43 -10.51
C PRO A 152 -12.00 -9.93 -11.55
N SER A 153 -12.21 -10.26 -12.82
CA SER A 153 -11.42 -9.71 -13.94
C SER A 153 -11.74 -8.25 -14.23
N GLU A 154 -12.99 -7.83 -14.00
CA GLU A 154 -13.45 -6.45 -14.12
C GLU A 154 -13.64 -5.83 -12.74
N LYS A 155 -13.05 -4.65 -12.53
CA LYS A 155 -12.97 -4.00 -11.20
C LYS A 155 -13.81 -2.73 -11.08
N LYS A 156 -14.69 -2.49 -12.04
CA LYS A 156 -15.59 -1.33 -12.08
C LYS A 156 -17.05 -1.75 -11.95
N ASN A 157 -17.88 -0.80 -11.53
CA ASN A 157 -19.31 -0.96 -11.35
C ASN A 157 -20.10 -0.50 -12.61
N ASP A 158 -19.55 -0.68 -13.81
CA ASP A 158 -20.11 -0.17 -15.08
C ASP A 158 -20.59 -1.28 -16.03
N LEU A 159 -20.83 -2.47 -15.49
CA LEU A 159 -21.25 -3.65 -16.26
C LEU A 159 -22.64 -3.47 -16.85
N ILE A 160 -22.77 -3.73 -18.15
CA ILE A 160 -24.02 -3.68 -18.91
C ILE A 160 -24.45 -5.06 -19.41
N VAL A 161 -25.72 -5.21 -19.75
CA VAL A 161 -26.26 -6.47 -20.29
C VAL A 161 -25.48 -6.91 -21.54
N GLY A 162 -24.99 -8.15 -21.50
CA GLY A 162 -24.19 -8.77 -22.56
C GLY A 162 -22.69 -8.84 -22.24
N ASP A 163 -22.22 -8.13 -21.22
CA ASP A 163 -20.85 -8.24 -20.74
C ASP A 163 -20.57 -9.62 -20.14
N THR A 164 -19.31 -10.03 -20.22
CA THR A 164 -18.77 -11.25 -19.63
C THR A 164 -17.54 -10.95 -18.82
N LEU A 165 -17.39 -11.57 -17.65
CA LEU A 165 -16.24 -11.42 -16.76
C LEU A 165 -15.96 -12.74 -16.04
N THR A 166 -14.77 -12.90 -15.48
CA THR A 166 -14.43 -14.09 -14.68
C THR A 166 -14.30 -13.72 -13.21
N LEU A 167 -14.77 -14.60 -12.32
CA LEU A 167 -14.61 -14.52 -10.88
C LEU A 167 -13.75 -15.68 -10.40
N MET A 168 -12.48 -15.43 -10.12
CA MET A 168 -11.57 -16.43 -9.56
C MET A 168 -11.86 -16.60 -8.07
N ALA A 169 -11.86 -17.85 -7.59
CA ALA A 169 -11.97 -18.18 -6.18
C ALA A 169 -10.71 -18.90 -5.71
N THR A 170 -10.10 -18.38 -4.64
CA THR A 170 -8.87 -18.93 -4.06
C THR A 170 -9.13 -19.30 -2.61
N PRO A 171 -9.25 -20.60 -2.29
CA PRO A 171 -9.31 -21.06 -0.91
C PRO A 171 -8.04 -20.71 -0.12
N PHE A 172 -8.20 -20.46 1.17
CA PHE A 172 -7.11 -20.29 2.14
C PHE A 172 -7.53 -20.88 3.49
N PRO A 173 -6.64 -21.35 4.37
CA PRO A 173 -5.18 -21.20 4.35
C PRO A 173 -4.44 -22.01 3.27
N PHE A 174 -3.12 -21.79 3.16
CA PHE A 174 -2.25 -22.35 2.12
C PHE A 174 -2.41 -23.87 1.88
N ASP A 175 -2.69 -24.64 2.92
CA ASP A 175 -2.88 -26.09 2.89
C ASP A 175 -4.19 -26.54 2.20
N ILE A 176 -5.16 -25.63 2.04
CA ILE A 176 -6.40 -25.90 1.29
C ILE A 176 -6.47 -25.15 -0.04
N SER A 177 -5.39 -24.48 -0.46
CA SER A 177 -5.37 -23.60 -1.64
C SER A 177 -5.74 -24.27 -2.97
N ASP A 178 -5.57 -25.59 -3.07
CA ASP A 178 -5.94 -26.40 -4.25
C ASP A 178 -7.34 -27.04 -4.12
N SER A 179 -8.15 -26.67 -3.12
CA SER A 179 -9.48 -27.25 -2.92
C SER A 179 -10.47 -26.79 -3.99
N ASP A 180 -11.34 -27.70 -4.42
CA ASP A 180 -12.37 -27.39 -5.41
C ASP A 180 -13.45 -26.46 -4.85
N VAL A 181 -13.91 -25.52 -5.69
CA VAL A 181 -14.93 -24.53 -5.36
C VAL A 181 -16.12 -24.65 -6.31
N THR A 182 -17.33 -24.51 -5.78
CA THR A 182 -18.57 -24.39 -6.55
C THR A 182 -19.10 -22.97 -6.52
N PHE A 183 -19.76 -22.55 -7.59
CA PHE A 183 -20.40 -21.26 -7.70
C PHE A 183 -21.92 -21.38 -7.83
N THR A 184 -22.62 -20.41 -7.26
CA THR A 184 -24.07 -20.23 -7.46
C THR A 184 -24.40 -18.76 -7.69
N SER A 185 -25.49 -18.49 -8.42
CA SER A 185 -26.04 -17.15 -8.63
C SER A 185 -27.37 -17.01 -7.91
N SER A 186 -27.57 -15.91 -7.18
CA SER A 186 -28.85 -15.60 -6.53
C SER A 186 -29.96 -15.30 -7.55
N HIS A 187 -29.62 -14.85 -8.76
CA HIS A 187 -30.56 -14.54 -9.84
C HIS A 187 -30.03 -15.00 -11.20
N PRO A 188 -30.12 -16.30 -11.54
CA PRO A 188 -29.61 -16.84 -12.80
C PRO A 188 -30.25 -16.25 -14.07
N LEU A 189 -31.44 -15.64 -13.96
CA LEU A 189 -32.08 -14.93 -15.08
C LEU A 189 -31.52 -13.52 -15.31
N ILE A 190 -30.79 -12.96 -14.32
CA ILE A 190 -30.10 -11.67 -14.39
C ILE A 190 -28.64 -11.90 -14.80
N ALA A 191 -27.95 -12.85 -14.17
CA ALA A 191 -26.63 -13.29 -14.58
C ALA A 191 -26.34 -14.72 -14.14
N THR A 192 -25.67 -15.48 -15.00
CA THR A 192 -25.23 -16.85 -14.73
C THR A 192 -23.73 -16.87 -14.41
N ILE A 193 -23.29 -17.88 -13.68
CA ILE A 193 -21.87 -18.20 -13.46
C ILE A 193 -21.68 -19.69 -13.74
N ASP A 194 -20.62 -20.07 -14.45
CA ASP A 194 -20.28 -21.47 -14.70
C ASP A 194 -19.26 -22.02 -13.69
N GLU A 195 -18.88 -23.29 -13.85
CA GLU A 195 -17.92 -23.99 -12.97
C GLU A 195 -16.51 -23.39 -13.02
N ALA A 196 -16.14 -22.70 -14.11
CA ALA A 196 -14.85 -22.02 -14.25
C ALA A 196 -14.88 -20.57 -13.72
N GLY A 197 -16.01 -20.13 -13.16
CA GLY A 197 -16.21 -18.77 -12.68
C GLY A 197 -16.51 -17.75 -13.78
N LEU A 198 -16.86 -18.18 -15.01
CA LEU A 198 -17.27 -17.26 -16.08
C LEU A 198 -18.69 -16.76 -15.84
N ILE A 199 -18.83 -15.46 -15.63
CA ILE A 199 -20.08 -14.74 -15.47
C ILE A 199 -20.57 -14.23 -16.83
N THR A 200 -21.85 -14.46 -17.14
CA THR A 200 -22.54 -13.88 -18.29
C THR A 200 -23.73 -13.05 -17.80
N THR A 201 -23.78 -11.78 -18.20
CA THR A 201 -24.85 -10.86 -17.82
C THR A 201 -26.01 -10.92 -18.83
N LEU A 202 -27.24 -11.07 -18.35
CA LEU A 202 -28.42 -11.38 -19.17
C LEU A 202 -29.53 -10.32 -19.07
N ALA A 203 -29.70 -9.73 -17.90
CA ALA A 203 -30.70 -8.69 -17.65
C ALA A 203 -30.21 -7.71 -16.59
N THR A 204 -30.92 -6.59 -16.43
CA THR A 204 -30.59 -5.57 -15.44
C THR A 204 -30.96 -5.99 -14.03
N GLY A 205 -30.17 -5.58 -13.05
CA GLY A 205 -30.44 -5.77 -11.62
C GLY A 205 -29.21 -6.18 -10.84
N ASP A 206 -29.41 -6.39 -9.54
CA ASP A 206 -28.36 -6.80 -8.62
C ASP A 206 -28.31 -8.33 -8.51
N VAL A 207 -27.10 -8.87 -8.52
CA VAL A 207 -26.85 -10.31 -8.40
C VAL A 207 -25.73 -10.55 -7.39
N THR A 208 -25.89 -11.59 -6.58
CA THR A 208 -24.88 -12.07 -5.65
C THR A 208 -24.45 -13.46 -6.09
N PHE A 209 -23.15 -13.63 -6.29
CA PHE A 209 -22.52 -14.92 -6.53
C PHE A 209 -21.95 -15.45 -5.24
N THR A 210 -22.19 -16.73 -4.96
CA THR A 210 -21.63 -17.42 -3.80
C THR A 210 -20.67 -18.50 -4.26
N ALA A 211 -19.44 -18.41 -3.78
CA ALA A 211 -18.42 -19.45 -3.93
C ALA A 211 -18.35 -20.26 -2.64
N ALA A 212 -18.38 -21.59 -2.72
CA ALA A 212 -18.32 -22.48 -1.57
C ALA A 212 -17.39 -23.67 -1.85
N LEU A 213 -16.65 -24.14 -0.85
CA LEU A 213 -15.84 -25.36 -1.01
C LEU A 213 -16.75 -26.55 -1.29
N VAL A 214 -16.30 -27.46 -2.15
CA VAL A 214 -17.01 -28.72 -2.44
C VAL A 214 -17.12 -29.59 -1.19
N ASP A 215 -15.99 -29.74 -0.47
CA ASP A 215 -15.88 -30.66 0.68
C ASP A 215 -16.46 -30.08 1.97
N ASP A 216 -16.50 -28.75 2.11
CA ASP A 216 -17.13 -28.04 3.22
C ASP A 216 -17.90 -26.80 2.74
N PRO A 217 -19.16 -26.95 2.31
CA PRO A 217 -19.97 -25.84 1.84
C PRO A 217 -20.25 -24.75 2.88
N SER A 218 -19.93 -24.96 4.16
CA SER A 218 -20.03 -23.91 5.18
C SER A 218 -18.93 -22.85 5.04
N VAL A 219 -17.82 -23.21 4.39
CA VAL A 219 -16.77 -22.28 3.98
C VAL A 219 -17.17 -21.67 2.64
N GLN A 220 -17.69 -20.45 2.71
CA GLN A 220 -18.20 -19.73 1.55
C GLN A 220 -17.95 -18.22 1.65
N THR A 221 -17.84 -17.58 0.49
CA THR A 221 -17.71 -16.12 0.33
C THR A 221 -18.66 -15.65 -0.77
N SER A 222 -19.10 -14.40 -0.72
CA SER A 222 -20.01 -13.83 -1.71
C SER A 222 -19.48 -12.56 -2.36
N TYR A 223 -19.83 -12.36 -3.63
CA TYR A 223 -19.52 -11.19 -4.44
C TYR A 223 -20.82 -10.63 -5.03
N THR A 224 -21.12 -9.36 -4.77
CA THR A 224 -22.34 -8.69 -5.28
C THR A 224 -21.97 -7.65 -6.33
N MET A 225 -22.73 -7.61 -7.42
CA MET A 225 -22.59 -6.63 -8.49
C MET A 225 -23.95 -6.22 -9.07
N SER A 226 -23.96 -5.06 -9.73
CA SER A 226 -25.13 -4.49 -10.40
C SER A 226 -24.93 -4.49 -11.92
N ILE A 227 -25.99 -4.75 -12.68
CA ILE A 227 -25.99 -4.77 -14.15
C ILE A 227 -26.97 -3.74 -14.69
N TYR A 228 -26.52 -2.91 -15.63
CA TYR A 228 -27.32 -1.85 -16.25
C TYR A 228 -27.72 -2.20 -17.68
N SER A 229 -28.76 -1.55 -18.20
CA SER A 229 -29.17 -1.74 -19.60
C SER A 229 -28.25 -0.98 -20.57
N ALA A 230 -27.84 0.21 -20.16
CA ALA A 230 -26.85 1.07 -20.79
C ALA A 230 -26.41 2.13 -19.77
N LEU A 231 -25.30 2.81 -20.04
CA LEU A 231 -24.84 3.99 -19.31
C LEU A 231 -24.64 5.14 -20.30
N ASP A 232 -25.21 6.31 -20.01
CA ASP A 232 -25.03 7.53 -20.81
C ASP A 232 -24.15 8.53 -20.09
N GLU A 233 -22.96 8.84 -20.62
CA GLU A 233 -22.02 9.80 -20.01
C GLU A 233 -22.60 11.23 -19.87
N ASN A 234 -23.67 11.57 -20.61
CA ASN A 234 -24.37 12.84 -20.42
C ASN A 234 -25.29 12.84 -19.19
N ASN A 235 -25.65 11.66 -18.67
CA ASN A 235 -26.31 11.51 -17.39
C ASN A 235 -25.25 11.45 -16.27
N LEU A 236 -25.30 12.41 -15.35
CA LEU A 236 -24.28 12.53 -14.30
C LEU A 236 -24.18 11.28 -13.40
N LEU A 237 -25.29 10.59 -13.11
CA LEU A 237 -25.27 9.39 -12.28
C LEU A 237 -24.67 8.19 -13.03
N ASP A 238 -24.90 8.10 -14.34
CA ASP A 238 -24.26 7.09 -15.19
C ASP A 238 -22.77 7.39 -15.36
N LEU A 239 -22.39 8.66 -15.58
CA LEU A 239 -20.98 9.06 -15.59
C LEU A 239 -20.28 8.71 -14.27
N LEU A 240 -20.89 9.02 -13.12
CA LEU A 240 -20.38 8.64 -11.80
C LEU A 240 -20.20 7.12 -11.65
N THR A 241 -21.10 6.34 -12.26
CA THR A 241 -21.08 4.87 -12.23
C THR A 241 -19.83 4.31 -12.90
N THR A 242 -19.38 4.90 -14.01
CA THR A 242 -18.13 4.50 -14.71
C THR A 242 -16.85 4.68 -13.89
N TYR A 243 -16.94 5.43 -12.79
CA TYR A 243 -15.83 5.69 -11.88
C TYR A 243 -15.98 5.00 -10.51
N GLN A 244 -17.05 4.23 -10.29
CA GLN A 244 -17.21 3.40 -9.10
C GLN A 244 -16.48 2.06 -9.29
N LEU A 245 -15.82 1.57 -8.24
CA LEU A 245 -15.03 0.34 -8.28
C LEU A 245 -15.81 -0.82 -7.66
N SER A 246 -15.84 -1.96 -8.33
CA SER A 246 -16.43 -3.20 -7.81
C SER A 246 -15.43 -4.01 -6.98
N PHE A 247 -14.14 -3.67 -7.02
CA PHE A 247 -13.06 -4.31 -6.28
C PHE A 247 -11.97 -3.30 -5.92
N THR A 248 -11.50 -3.28 -4.66
CA THR A 248 -10.39 -2.42 -4.25
C THR A 248 -9.04 -3.10 -4.46
N THR A 249 -8.07 -2.42 -5.07
CA THR A 249 -6.73 -2.97 -5.28
C THR A 249 -5.74 -2.37 -4.28
N GLN A 250 -4.86 -3.21 -3.72
CA GLN A 250 -3.72 -2.75 -2.92
C GLN A 250 -2.61 -2.24 -3.84
N HIS A 251 -2.11 -1.05 -3.54
CA HIS A 251 -0.95 -0.45 -4.17
C HIS A 251 0.21 -0.41 -3.18
N SER A 252 1.42 -0.69 -3.66
CA SER A 252 2.66 -0.62 -2.88
C SER A 252 3.75 0.07 -3.68
N TRP A 253 4.35 1.12 -3.13
CA TRP A 253 5.44 1.84 -3.79
C TRP A 253 6.42 2.43 -2.79
N LEU A 254 7.65 2.68 -3.25
CA LEU A 254 8.66 3.37 -2.45
C LEU A 254 8.44 4.89 -2.55
N GLN A 255 8.17 5.53 -1.42
CA GLN A 255 8.12 6.98 -1.30
C GLN A 255 9.50 7.55 -0.99
N TYR A 256 9.84 8.65 -1.65
CA TYR A 256 11.16 9.27 -1.57
C TYR A 256 11.13 10.56 -0.77
N GLY A 257 12.11 10.73 0.12
CA GLY A 257 12.29 11.94 0.89
C GLY A 257 13.75 12.31 1.11
N THR A 258 13.98 13.57 1.47
CA THR A 258 15.33 14.08 1.79
C THR A 258 15.90 13.47 3.06
N SER A 259 15.04 13.08 4.01
CA SER A 259 15.44 12.49 5.28
C SER A 259 15.57 10.96 5.18
N PHE A 260 14.50 10.29 4.75
CA PHE A 260 14.47 8.84 4.56
C PHE A 260 13.41 8.47 3.52
N ASN A 261 13.51 7.27 2.99
CA ASN A 261 12.50 6.67 2.14
C ASN A 261 11.67 5.67 2.95
N TYR A 262 10.42 5.46 2.57
CA TYR A 262 9.57 4.44 3.19
C TYR A 262 8.67 3.78 2.14
N THR A 263 8.27 2.53 2.37
CA THR A 263 7.29 1.85 1.52
C THR A 263 5.89 2.27 1.95
N GLU A 264 5.13 2.82 1.02
CA GLU A 264 3.72 3.14 1.20
C GLU A 264 2.88 1.96 0.72
N VAL A 265 1.87 1.58 1.50
CA VAL A 265 0.90 0.54 1.12
C VAL A 265 -0.49 1.08 1.36
N ARG A 266 -1.29 1.23 0.30
CA ARG A 266 -2.65 1.77 0.39
C ARG A 266 -3.58 1.08 -0.58
N TYR A 267 -4.81 0.88 -0.15
CA TYR A 267 -5.90 0.40 -0.99
C TYR A 267 -6.54 1.54 -1.76
N ASP A 268 -7.14 1.23 -2.90
CA ASP A 268 -8.06 2.15 -3.60
C ASP A 268 -9.17 2.63 -2.65
N SER A 269 -9.75 3.79 -2.95
CA SER A 269 -11.10 4.16 -2.48
C SER A 269 -12.14 3.42 -3.32
N VAL A 270 -13.41 3.38 -2.89
CA VAL A 270 -14.49 2.72 -3.67
C VAL A 270 -14.84 3.46 -4.97
N SER A 271 -14.26 4.65 -5.17
CA SER A 271 -14.53 5.54 -6.29
C SER A 271 -13.24 6.25 -6.72
N ARG A 272 -13.09 6.49 -8.03
CA ARG A 272 -12.06 7.40 -8.57
C ARG A 272 -12.40 8.87 -8.32
N TYR A 273 -13.68 9.19 -8.20
CA TYR A 273 -14.16 10.52 -7.78
C TYR A 273 -14.17 10.63 -6.25
N LEU A 274 -13.63 11.72 -5.71
CA LEU A 274 -13.64 12.04 -4.28
C LEU A 274 -14.89 12.86 -3.94
N PHE A 275 -15.74 12.34 -3.06
CA PHE A 275 -16.99 13.00 -2.65
C PHE A 275 -16.78 14.12 -1.62
N GLN A 276 -15.56 14.26 -1.09
CA GLN A 276 -15.17 15.33 -0.19
C GLN A 276 -14.91 16.64 -0.95
N ASN A 277 -15.42 17.76 -0.45
CA ASN A 277 -15.05 19.08 -0.92
C ASN A 277 -13.62 19.46 -0.48
N ILE A 278 -12.91 20.24 -1.29
CA ILE A 278 -11.60 20.79 -0.93
C ILE A 278 -11.78 22.23 -0.44
N ASP A 279 -11.71 22.41 0.88
CA ASP A 279 -11.63 23.73 1.48
C ASP A 279 -10.20 24.27 1.41
N VAL A 280 -10.03 25.39 0.72
CA VAL A 280 -8.72 26.05 0.58
C VAL A 280 -8.52 27.06 1.71
N ASN A 281 -7.52 26.81 2.56
CA ASN A 281 -7.13 27.71 3.61
C ASN A 281 -6.18 28.81 3.09
N THR A 282 -6.64 30.06 3.13
CA THR A 282 -5.88 31.23 2.66
C THR A 282 -5.18 32.01 3.77
N SER A 283 -5.23 31.53 5.03
CA SER A 283 -4.57 32.20 6.17
C SER A 283 -3.05 32.27 6.07
N LYS A 284 -2.44 31.56 5.10
CA LYS A 284 -1.00 31.54 4.81
C LYS A 284 -0.65 32.10 3.42
N LEU A 285 -1.51 32.98 2.87
CA LEU A 285 -1.21 33.72 1.65
C LEU A 285 -0.03 34.70 1.85
N LEU A 286 1.11 34.41 1.23
CA LEU A 286 2.37 35.09 1.50
C LEU A 286 2.30 36.59 1.21
N PRO A 287 2.95 37.47 1.98
CA PRO A 287 3.13 38.86 1.56
C PRO A 287 4.02 38.96 0.32
N ILE A 288 3.91 40.06 -0.43
CA ILE A 288 4.89 40.37 -1.50
C ILE A 288 6.28 40.42 -0.86
N SER A 289 7.19 39.61 -1.38
CA SER A 289 8.51 39.34 -0.80
C SER A 289 9.50 38.97 -1.91
N ASN A 290 10.74 39.46 -1.76
CA ASN A 290 11.78 39.20 -2.76
C ASN A 290 12.15 37.72 -2.80
N GLY A 291 12.19 37.12 -3.99
CA GLY A 291 12.57 35.71 -4.19
C GLY A 291 11.56 34.66 -3.71
N ILE A 292 10.42 35.02 -3.12
CA ILE A 292 9.38 34.04 -2.73
C ILE A 292 8.07 34.37 -3.45
N ARG A 293 7.43 35.49 -3.13
CA ARG A 293 6.24 35.98 -3.84
C ARG A 293 6.51 37.36 -4.44
N PRO A 294 6.91 37.46 -5.72
CA PRO A 294 7.27 38.75 -6.33
C PRO A 294 6.07 39.67 -6.61
N GLY A 295 4.83 39.18 -6.50
CA GLY A 295 3.63 39.98 -6.84
C GLY A 295 3.45 40.21 -8.35
N ILE A 296 4.15 39.42 -9.18
CA ILE A 296 4.15 39.58 -10.63
C ILE A 296 3.06 38.70 -11.24
N LEU A 297 2.17 39.31 -12.01
CA LEU A 297 1.13 38.61 -12.77
C LEU A 297 1.73 37.71 -13.85
N LYS A 298 1.02 36.63 -14.19
CA LYS A 298 1.42 35.72 -15.27
C LYS A 298 1.48 36.47 -16.61
N PRO A 299 2.58 36.34 -17.37
CA PRO A 299 2.76 37.05 -18.63
C PRO A 299 1.87 36.48 -19.73
N ALA A 300 1.61 37.28 -20.76
CA ALA A 300 0.94 36.82 -21.98
C ALA A 300 1.72 35.67 -22.64
N HIS A 301 0.99 34.78 -23.31
CA HIS A 301 1.57 33.65 -24.02
C HIS A 301 2.25 34.10 -25.33
N PRO A 302 3.25 33.35 -25.82
CA PRO A 302 3.83 33.56 -27.14
C PRO A 302 2.79 33.45 -28.26
N GLU A 303 3.08 34.07 -29.42
CA GLU A 303 2.24 33.94 -30.62
C GLU A 303 2.08 32.47 -31.02
N GLY A 304 0.85 32.08 -31.37
CA GLY A 304 0.51 30.69 -31.74
C GLY A 304 0.17 29.77 -30.57
N ILE A 305 0.37 30.20 -29.32
CA ILE A 305 -0.08 29.47 -28.13
C ILE A 305 -1.47 29.96 -27.71
N THR A 306 -2.40 29.03 -27.49
CA THR A 306 -3.78 29.35 -27.10
C THR A 306 -3.81 30.11 -25.77
N THR A 307 -4.63 31.16 -25.69
CA THR A 307 -4.99 31.80 -24.41
C THR A 307 -6.39 31.35 -24.02
N TYR A 308 -6.48 30.56 -22.95
CA TYR A 308 -7.74 29.96 -22.49
C TYR A 308 -8.52 30.86 -21.52
N ASN A 309 -7.83 31.73 -20.79
CA ASN A 309 -8.35 32.59 -19.73
C ASN A 309 -7.56 33.92 -19.67
N PRO A 310 -8.15 35.00 -19.13
CA PRO A 310 -7.51 36.31 -19.06
C PRO A 310 -6.34 36.40 -18.07
N GLU A 311 -6.24 35.47 -17.11
CA GLU A 311 -5.16 35.41 -16.13
C GLU A 311 -3.87 34.76 -16.67
N ASN A 312 -3.86 34.32 -17.94
CA ASN A 312 -2.74 33.61 -18.58
C ASN A 312 -2.27 32.36 -17.78
N VAL A 313 -3.18 31.71 -17.08
CA VAL A 313 -2.94 30.37 -16.53
C VAL A 313 -2.92 29.39 -17.69
N TYR A 314 -1.89 28.56 -17.76
CA TYR A 314 -1.73 27.61 -18.85
C TYR A 314 -1.48 26.18 -18.38
N TRP A 315 -0.85 25.99 -17.22
CA TRP A 315 -0.58 24.64 -16.68
C TRP A 315 -1.08 24.51 -15.24
N VAL A 316 -1.43 23.28 -14.86
CA VAL A 316 -1.41 22.86 -13.45
C VAL A 316 -0.22 21.92 -13.30
N VAL A 317 0.75 22.30 -12.47
CA VAL A 317 1.99 21.54 -12.28
C VAL A 317 1.93 20.85 -10.94
N VAL A 318 1.99 19.53 -10.96
CA VAL A 318 1.88 18.68 -9.76
C VAL A 318 3.28 18.25 -9.30
N HIS A 319 3.51 18.34 -8.00
CA HIS A 319 4.77 18.12 -7.31
C HIS A 319 4.58 17.24 -6.08
N GLU A 320 5.68 16.65 -5.59
CA GLU A 320 5.79 16.04 -4.26
C GLU A 320 6.83 16.82 -3.45
N THR A 321 6.55 17.04 -2.16
CA THR A 321 7.41 17.85 -1.28
C THR A 321 8.78 17.21 -1.00
N ALA A 322 8.92 15.90 -1.23
CA ALA A 322 10.07 15.09 -0.82
C ALA A 322 10.42 15.21 0.67
N ASN A 323 9.46 15.57 1.52
CA ASN A 323 9.64 15.66 2.96
C ASN A 323 8.81 14.58 3.65
N THR A 324 9.45 13.44 3.91
CA THR A 324 8.83 12.23 4.46
C THR A 324 8.73 12.23 5.99
N ALA A 325 9.30 13.25 6.65
CA ALA A 325 9.28 13.35 8.10
C ALA A 325 7.83 13.44 8.62
N PRO A 326 7.47 12.69 9.67
CA PRO A 326 6.15 12.79 10.28
C PRO A 326 5.81 14.24 10.69
N GLY A 327 4.59 14.68 10.38
CA GLY A 327 4.15 16.06 10.62
C GLY A 327 4.63 17.08 9.57
N ALA A 328 5.34 16.66 8.53
CA ALA A 328 5.71 17.50 7.39
C ALA A 328 4.55 17.71 6.39
N GLY A 329 3.31 17.76 6.86
CA GLY A 329 2.12 18.01 6.04
C GLY A 329 2.02 19.43 5.47
N ALA A 330 0.83 19.79 5.00
CA ALA A 330 0.58 21.06 4.32
C ALA A 330 0.79 22.28 5.22
N LEU A 331 0.35 22.23 6.49
CA LEU A 331 0.55 23.33 7.43
C LEU A 331 2.05 23.58 7.71
N SER A 332 2.87 22.52 7.76
CA SER A 332 4.32 22.65 7.98
C SER A 332 4.97 23.44 6.85
N HIS A 333 4.68 23.06 5.61
CA HIS A 333 5.16 23.75 4.41
C HIS A 333 4.60 25.18 4.28
N ALA A 334 3.34 25.39 4.64
CA ALA A 334 2.72 26.72 4.68
C ALA A 334 3.43 27.64 5.67
N ASN A 335 3.75 27.14 6.87
CA ASN A 335 4.50 27.89 7.88
C ASN A 335 5.94 28.17 7.43
N TYR A 336 6.60 27.22 6.77
CA TYR A 336 7.94 27.42 6.24
C TYR A 336 8.00 28.60 5.26
N LEU A 337 7.18 28.60 4.21
CA LEU A 337 7.15 29.69 3.23
C LEU A 337 6.70 31.01 3.86
N TRP A 338 5.67 30.98 4.71
CA TRP A 338 5.16 32.18 5.39
C TRP A 338 6.22 32.84 6.26
N ASN A 339 6.89 32.08 7.11
CA ASN A 339 7.90 32.62 8.02
C ASN A 339 9.12 33.15 7.24
N ALA A 340 9.54 32.45 6.19
CA ALA A 340 10.62 32.92 5.32
C ALA A 340 10.28 34.24 4.64
N ALA A 341 9.07 34.37 4.08
CA ALA A 341 8.60 35.61 3.45
C ALA A 341 8.51 36.78 4.44
N GLN A 342 7.95 36.54 5.63
CA GLN A 342 7.85 37.53 6.71
C GLN A 342 9.22 37.99 7.23
N ALA A 343 10.20 37.08 7.24
CA ALA A 343 11.58 37.38 7.63
C ALA A 343 12.39 38.08 6.52
N GLY A 344 11.83 38.26 5.31
CA GLY A 344 12.55 38.82 4.16
C GLY A 344 13.62 37.88 3.59
N THR A 345 13.49 36.57 3.82
CA THR A 345 14.42 35.57 3.29
C THR A 345 14.26 35.44 1.77
N VAL A 346 15.37 35.39 1.03
CA VAL A 346 15.37 35.22 -0.43
C VAL A 346 15.66 33.77 -0.78
N LEU A 347 14.62 32.98 -1.05
CA LEU A 347 14.77 31.54 -1.35
C LEU A 347 14.82 31.22 -2.85
N ASN A 348 14.21 32.05 -3.69
CA ASN A 348 13.95 31.77 -5.11
C ASN A 348 13.14 30.47 -5.32
N VAL A 349 12.21 30.20 -4.39
CA VAL A 349 11.29 29.05 -4.43
C VAL A 349 9.92 29.46 -3.91
N SER A 350 8.86 29.02 -4.58
CA SER A 350 7.47 29.17 -4.14
C SER A 350 6.54 28.35 -5.02
N TRP A 351 5.35 28.07 -4.53
CA TRP A 351 4.29 27.36 -5.23
C TRP A 351 2.94 27.85 -4.73
N HIS A 352 1.87 27.59 -5.47
CA HIS A 352 0.55 28.14 -5.19
C HIS A 352 -0.13 27.39 -4.05
N TYR A 353 -0.04 26.07 -4.03
CA TYR A 353 -0.73 25.23 -3.07
C TYR A 353 0.18 24.19 -2.43
N THR A 354 -0.03 23.93 -1.13
CA THR A 354 0.38 22.65 -0.53
C THR A 354 -0.84 21.96 0.02
N MET A 355 -0.92 20.64 -0.15
CA MET A 355 -1.96 19.84 0.48
C MET A 355 -1.43 18.54 1.04
N ASP A 356 -2.16 18.06 2.04
CA ASP A 356 -2.04 16.72 2.59
C ASP A 356 -3.44 16.05 2.59
N ALA A 357 -3.54 14.87 3.20
CA ALA A 357 -4.78 14.12 3.33
C ALA A 357 -5.89 14.85 4.11
N ARG A 358 -5.59 15.95 4.79
CA ARG A 358 -6.48 16.63 5.76
C ARG A 358 -6.82 18.06 5.32
N VAL A 359 -5.83 18.85 4.93
CA VAL A 359 -5.96 20.29 4.69
C VAL A 359 -5.20 20.74 3.46
N THR A 360 -5.63 21.87 2.89
CA THR A 360 -5.02 22.50 1.71
C THR A 360 -4.77 23.97 2.03
N TYR A 361 -3.55 24.44 1.81
CA TYR A 361 -3.15 25.84 1.99
C TYR A 361 -2.78 26.49 0.66
N GLN A 362 -3.24 27.72 0.46
CA GLN A 362 -2.80 28.58 -0.64
C GLN A 362 -1.77 29.59 -0.15
N HIS A 363 -0.65 29.69 -0.89
CA HIS A 363 0.49 30.55 -0.55
C HIS A 363 0.64 31.71 -1.54
N VAL A 364 0.38 31.47 -2.83
CA VAL A 364 0.51 32.48 -3.91
C VAL A 364 -0.82 32.56 -4.67
N PRO A 365 -1.32 33.77 -5.01
CA PRO A 365 -2.51 33.90 -5.86
C PRO A 365 -2.30 33.23 -7.22
N GLU A 366 -3.34 32.58 -7.71
CA GLU A 366 -3.29 31.79 -8.95
C GLU A 366 -2.99 32.62 -10.21
N ASN A 367 -3.20 33.94 -10.19
CA ASN A 367 -2.88 34.84 -11.29
C ASN A 367 -1.44 35.40 -11.22
N GLU A 368 -0.66 35.02 -10.21
CA GLU A 368 0.74 35.40 -10.04
C GLU A 368 1.70 34.25 -10.39
N ILE A 369 2.93 34.60 -10.76
CA ILE A 369 4.02 33.63 -10.99
C ILE A 369 4.49 33.03 -9.65
N ALA A 370 5.03 31.81 -9.71
CA ALA A 370 5.70 31.16 -8.58
C ALA A 370 6.96 30.43 -9.08
N TYR A 371 7.92 30.16 -8.20
CA TYR A 371 9.21 29.56 -8.55
C TYR A 371 9.25 28.08 -8.12
N HIS A 372 8.69 27.18 -8.93
CA HIS A 372 8.57 25.75 -8.59
C HIS A 372 9.06 24.78 -9.68
N ALA A 373 8.90 25.11 -10.96
CA ALA A 373 9.05 24.17 -12.09
C ALA A 373 10.49 24.06 -12.64
N GLY A 374 11.42 24.88 -12.15
CA GLY A 374 12.83 24.79 -12.53
C GLY A 374 13.15 25.21 -13.97
N ASP A 375 12.20 25.81 -14.70
CA ASP A 375 12.31 26.18 -16.11
C ASP A 375 12.57 27.69 -16.33
N GLY A 376 13.04 28.36 -15.28
CA GLY A 376 13.44 29.76 -15.29
C GLY A 376 12.33 30.69 -15.77
N SER A 377 12.65 31.53 -16.75
CA SER A 377 11.73 32.51 -17.34
C SER A 377 11.06 32.02 -18.63
N SER A 378 11.20 30.74 -19.00
CA SER A 378 10.59 30.20 -20.21
C SER A 378 9.07 30.38 -20.20
N LEU A 379 8.51 30.53 -21.39
CA LEU A 379 7.07 30.61 -21.61
C LEU A 379 6.57 29.30 -22.24
N PRO A 380 5.26 29.03 -22.23
CA PRO A 380 4.73 27.83 -22.86
C PRO A 380 5.17 27.69 -24.32
N GLY A 381 5.69 26.51 -24.68
CA GLY A 381 6.11 26.19 -26.05
C GLY A 381 7.42 26.85 -26.51
N THR A 382 8.14 27.58 -25.66
CA THR A 382 9.39 28.26 -26.06
C THR A 382 10.66 27.48 -25.70
N SER A 383 10.55 26.40 -24.92
CA SER A 383 11.69 25.54 -24.57
C SER A 383 11.89 24.47 -25.64
N LEU A 384 13.15 24.20 -26.00
CA LEU A 384 13.51 23.19 -27.00
C LEU A 384 13.46 21.75 -26.45
N THR A 385 13.54 21.60 -25.12
CA THR A 385 13.68 20.31 -24.45
C THR A 385 12.46 19.94 -23.61
N TYR A 386 11.79 20.95 -23.06
CA TYR A 386 10.71 20.80 -22.08
C TYR A 386 9.50 21.65 -22.49
N LEU A 387 8.37 21.54 -21.78
CA LEU A 387 7.14 22.26 -22.17
C LEU A 387 7.24 23.79 -22.03
N GLY A 388 8.01 24.27 -21.06
CA GLY A 388 8.15 25.69 -20.73
C GLY A 388 6.90 26.32 -20.12
N GLY A 389 7.09 27.46 -19.42
CA GLY A 389 6.00 28.19 -18.78
C GLY A 389 5.51 27.60 -17.46
N GLY A 390 6.22 26.64 -16.86
CA GLY A 390 5.91 26.07 -15.56
C GLY A 390 5.92 27.14 -14.47
N ASN A 391 7.04 27.86 -14.29
CA ASN A 391 7.13 28.96 -13.31
C ASN A 391 6.23 30.16 -13.68
N ARG A 392 6.15 30.47 -14.98
CA ARG A 392 5.57 31.74 -15.47
C ARG A 392 4.07 31.66 -15.69
N ASN A 393 3.53 30.51 -16.08
CA ASN A 393 2.14 30.32 -16.47
C ASN A 393 1.49 29.09 -15.79
N GLY A 394 2.24 28.33 -14.98
CA GLY A 394 1.72 27.21 -14.21
C GLY A 394 1.18 27.60 -12.83
N ILE A 395 0.23 26.82 -12.34
CA ILE A 395 -0.18 26.77 -10.93
C ILE A 395 0.47 25.53 -10.31
N GLY A 396 1.41 25.73 -9.38
CA GLY A 396 2.14 24.66 -8.70
C GLY A 396 1.38 24.12 -7.49
N ILE A 397 1.18 22.80 -7.44
CA ILE A 397 0.60 22.07 -6.32
C ILE A 397 1.64 21.12 -5.74
N GLU A 398 2.08 21.37 -4.51
CA GLU A 398 2.91 20.46 -3.73
C GLU A 398 2.03 19.50 -2.94
N MET A 399 2.13 18.20 -3.24
CA MET A 399 1.50 17.15 -2.43
C MET A 399 2.46 16.68 -1.35
N SER A 400 1.97 16.65 -0.12
CA SER A 400 2.71 16.09 1.02
C SER A 400 3.00 14.61 0.80
N VAL A 401 4.14 14.18 1.31
CA VAL A 401 4.59 12.77 1.31
C VAL A 401 5.03 12.34 2.70
N ALA A 402 4.50 12.98 3.75
CA ALA A 402 4.82 12.65 5.13
C ALA A 402 4.28 11.25 5.48
N GLN A 403 5.10 10.43 6.15
CA GLN A 403 4.78 9.02 6.43
C GLN A 403 3.53 8.81 7.29
N ASP A 404 3.10 9.82 8.05
CA ASP A 404 1.95 9.78 8.95
C ASP A 404 0.62 10.20 8.28
N GLU A 405 0.54 10.08 6.95
CA GLU A 405 -0.60 10.52 6.15
C GLU A 405 -1.17 9.43 5.23
N ASP A 406 -2.40 9.63 4.77
CA ASP A 406 -2.97 8.82 3.70
C ASP A 406 -2.56 9.40 2.34
N MET A 407 -1.50 8.83 1.76
CA MET A 407 -0.95 9.31 0.50
C MET A 407 -1.90 9.06 -0.68
N PHE A 408 -2.74 8.01 -0.64
CA PHE A 408 -3.75 7.78 -1.68
C PHE A 408 -4.84 8.85 -1.63
N LEU A 409 -5.34 9.19 -0.44
CA LEU A 409 -6.27 10.31 -0.29
C LEU A 409 -5.63 11.64 -0.71
N THR A 410 -4.33 11.82 -0.45
CA THR A 410 -3.58 13.00 -0.93
C THR A 410 -3.56 13.06 -2.47
N PHE A 411 -3.40 11.94 -3.17
CA PHE A 411 -3.56 11.87 -4.62
C PHE A 411 -4.96 12.25 -5.08
N GLN A 412 -6.02 11.71 -4.45
CA GLN A 412 -7.41 12.04 -4.78
C GLN A 412 -7.70 13.54 -4.60
N ARG A 413 -7.28 14.11 -3.46
CA ARG A 413 -7.45 15.55 -3.17
C ARG A 413 -6.68 16.41 -4.18
N THR A 414 -5.48 15.98 -4.58
CA THR A 414 -4.67 16.67 -5.60
C THR A 414 -5.33 16.64 -6.96
N ALA A 415 -5.82 15.47 -7.39
CA ALA A 415 -6.56 15.31 -8.64
C ALA A 415 -7.82 16.18 -8.69
N LYS A 416 -8.56 16.24 -7.57
CA LYS A 416 -9.75 17.09 -7.42
C LYS A 416 -9.43 18.57 -7.55
N LEU A 417 -8.45 19.07 -6.79
CA LEU A 417 -8.06 20.49 -6.88
C LEU A 417 -7.53 20.82 -8.28
N ALA A 418 -6.66 19.98 -8.83
CA ALA A 418 -6.08 20.20 -10.14
C ALA A 418 -7.16 20.29 -11.23
N SER A 419 -8.15 19.39 -11.19
CA SER A 419 -9.25 19.36 -12.15
C SER A 419 -10.21 20.54 -11.98
N ASP A 420 -10.50 20.97 -10.74
CA ASP A 420 -11.27 22.18 -10.49
C ASP A 420 -10.55 23.43 -11.05
N ILE A 421 -9.24 23.54 -10.86
CA ILE A 421 -8.42 24.61 -11.47
C ILE A 421 -8.57 24.58 -12.99
N LEU A 422 -8.42 23.41 -13.62
CA LEU A 422 -8.57 23.30 -15.07
C LEU A 422 -9.94 23.82 -15.55
N VAL A 423 -11.04 23.43 -14.90
CA VAL A 423 -12.38 23.87 -15.28
C VAL A 423 -12.57 25.37 -15.06
N ARG A 424 -12.10 25.92 -13.92
CA ARG A 424 -12.19 27.37 -13.64
C ARG A 424 -11.44 28.23 -14.66
N TYR A 425 -10.31 27.74 -15.17
CA TYR A 425 -9.48 28.44 -16.15
C TYR A 425 -9.67 27.97 -17.60
N ASN A 426 -10.72 27.19 -17.87
CA ASN A 426 -11.07 26.69 -19.20
C ASN A 426 -9.90 25.94 -19.90
N LEU A 427 -9.15 25.15 -19.13
CA LEU A 427 -8.01 24.37 -19.61
C LEU A 427 -8.45 22.93 -19.94
N PRO A 428 -7.87 22.30 -20.98
CA PRO A 428 -8.14 20.91 -21.27
C PRO A 428 -7.42 19.98 -20.27
N ARG A 429 -7.96 18.78 -20.06
CA ARG A 429 -7.45 17.78 -19.11
C ARG A 429 -5.94 17.50 -19.24
N SER A 430 -5.40 17.56 -20.46
CA SER A 430 -3.99 17.34 -20.76
C SER A 430 -3.03 18.39 -20.18
N HIS A 431 -3.54 19.48 -19.58
CA HIS A 431 -2.77 20.56 -18.97
C HIS A 431 -2.41 20.34 -17.49
N ILE A 432 -2.85 19.24 -16.89
CA ILE A 432 -2.18 18.71 -15.69
C ILE A 432 -0.86 18.08 -16.14
N LYS A 433 0.24 18.63 -15.63
CA LYS A 433 1.61 18.24 -15.92
C LYS A 433 2.37 18.00 -14.63
N PHE A 434 3.49 17.30 -14.74
CA PHE A 434 4.41 17.08 -13.63
C PHE A 434 5.60 18.01 -13.75
N HIS A 435 6.26 18.32 -12.63
CA HIS A 435 7.51 19.10 -12.65
C HIS A 435 8.54 18.50 -13.64
N GLN A 436 8.58 17.17 -13.78
CA GLN A 436 9.42 16.49 -14.76
C GLN A 436 9.26 17.03 -16.19
N ASP A 437 8.05 17.43 -16.60
CA ASP A 437 7.78 17.93 -17.94
C ASP A 437 8.43 19.29 -18.25
N PHE A 438 8.90 20.00 -17.22
CA PHE A 438 9.46 21.35 -17.31
C PHE A 438 10.97 21.43 -17.14
N SER A 439 11.55 20.50 -16.37
CA SER A 439 12.99 20.53 -16.05
C SER A 439 13.69 19.17 -16.11
N GLY A 440 12.95 18.09 -16.34
CA GLY A 440 13.46 16.71 -16.27
C GLY A 440 13.69 16.20 -14.85
N LYS A 441 13.45 17.03 -13.81
CA LYS A 441 13.51 16.59 -12.41
C LYS A 441 12.51 15.46 -12.19
N TRP A 442 12.94 14.36 -11.57
CA TRP A 442 12.05 13.27 -11.15
C TRP A 442 11.13 13.75 -10.02
N CYS A 443 10.06 14.45 -10.36
CA CYS A 443 9.07 15.00 -9.44
C CYS A 443 7.71 15.07 -10.16
N PRO A 444 6.63 14.50 -9.60
CA PRO A 444 6.51 13.83 -8.29
C PRO A 444 7.22 12.45 -8.27
N GLN A 445 8.21 12.26 -7.39
CA GLN A 445 9.19 11.17 -7.52
C GLN A 445 8.60 9.80 -7.20
N GLY A 446 7.89 9.70 -6.08
CA GLY A 446 7.23 8.47 -5.62
C GLY A 446 6.18 8.03 -6.62
N MET A 447 5.32 8.94 -7.06
CA MET A 447 4.32 8.65 -8.09
C MET A 447 4.93 8.17 -9.41
N LEU A 448 5.96 8.85 -9.93
CA LEU A 448 6.61 8.48 -11.20
C LEU A 448 7.31 7.12 -11.12
N ARG A 449 8.08 6.88 -10.06
CA ARG A 449 8.88 5.64 -9.91
C ARG A 449 8.06 4.46 -9.40
N GLY A 450 7.00 4.73 -8.65
CA GLY A 450 6.06 3.74 -8.13
C GLY A 450 5.03 3.26 -9.14
N GLY A 451 5.01 3.81 -10.35
CA GLY A 451 4.02 3.44 -11.36
C GLY A 451 2.60 3.91 -11.04
N MET A 452 2.44 4.93 -10.19
CA MET A 452 1.13 5.45 -9.76
C MET A 452 0.54 6.49 -10.71
N VAL A 453 1.28 6.88 -11.76
CA VAL A 453 0.82 7.86 -12.75
C VAL A 453 -0.51 7.45 -13.42
N PRO A 454 -0.72 6.20 -13.89
CA PRO A 454 -2.00 5.81 -14.49
C PRO A 454 -3.16 5.96 -13.50
N VAL A 455 -2.96 5.57 -12.24
CA VAL A 455 -3.97 5.74 -11.19
C VAL A 455 -4.28 7.22 -10.98
N PHE A 456 -3.27 8.08 -10.84
CA PHE A 456 -3.48 9.51 -10.69
C PHE A 456 -4.19 10.13 -11.91
N GLN A 457 -3.90 9.63 -13.11
CA GLN A 457 -4.58 10.07 -14.33
C GLN A 457 -6.07 9.71 -14.30
N GLU A 458 -6.43 8.48 -13.92
CA GLU A 458 -7.84 8.07 -13.75
C GLU A 458 -8.57 8.92 -12.71
N LEU A 459 -7.92 9.24 -11.57
CA LEU A 459 -8.49 10.13 -10.56
C LEU A 459 -8.80 11.51 -11.14
N ALA A 460 -7.84 12.09 -11.87
CA ALA A 460 -8.03 13.42 -12.46
C ALA A 460 -8.98 13.40 -13.66
N ASP A 461 -9.09 12.29 -14.39
CA ASP A 461 -10.09 12.13 -15.46
C ASP A 461 -11.50 12.11 -14.89
N ALA A 462 -11.73 11.36 -13.81
CA ALA A 462 -13.00 11.34 -13.08
C ALA A 462 -13.39 12.74 -12.58
N GLU A 463 -12.47 13.39 -11.87
CA GLU A 463 -12.71 14.72 -11.30
C GLU A 463 -12.97 15.77 -12.39
N TYR A 464 -12.21 15.75 -13.50
CA TYR A 464 -12.41 16.69 -14.60
C TYR A 464 -13.75 16.48 -15.31
N ALA A 465 -14.07 15.24 -15.67
CA ALA A 465 -15.31 14.91 -16.37
C ALA A 465 -16.54 15.27 -15.52
N ILE A 466 -16.53 14.87 -14.24
CA ILE A 466 -17.63 15.15 -13.32
C ILE A 466 -17.73 16.65 -13.03
N ARG A 467 -16.62 17.35 -12.80
CA ARG A 467 -16.65 18.80 -12.53
C ARG A 467 -17.26 19.59 -13.70
N TYR A 468 -16.94 19.19 -14.93
CA TYR A 468 -17.52 19.78 -16.14
C TYR A 468 -19.01 19.45 -16.27
N ALA A 469 -19.37 18.19 -16.04
CA ALA A 469 -20.73 17.71 -16.18
C ALA A 469 -21.66 18.22 -15.06
N GLN A 470 -21.17 18.45 -13.83
CA GLN A 470 -21.98 18.63 -12.63
C GLN A 470 -22.89 19.88 -12.65
N GLY A 471 -22.46 21.00 -13.21
CA GLY A 471 -23.25 22.25 -13.20
C GLY A 471 -23.72 22.62 -11.79
N GLU A 472 -25.03 22.83 -11.61
CA GLU A 472 -25.67 23.15 -10.31
C GLU A 472 -26.08 21.90 -9.50
N ARG A 473 -25.87 20.68 -10.02
CA ARG A 473 -26.24 19.44 -9.34
C ARG A 473 -25.40 19.22 -8.08
N THR A 474 -26.03 18.66 -7.05
CA THR A 474 -25.33 18.18 -5.85
C THR A 474 -25.14 16.68 -5.92
N ILE A 475 -23.97 16.20 -5.48
CA ILE A 475 -23.64 14.78 -5.38
C ILE A 475 -23.49 14.46 -3.90
N LEU A 476 -24.23 13.46 -3.42
CA LEU A 476 -24.14 12.96 -2.05
C LEU A 476 -23.69 11.50 -2.08
N PHE A 477 -22.86 11.12 -1.10
CA PHE A 477 -22.43 9.76 -0.85
C PHE A 477 -22.84 9.35 0.56
N GLU A 478 -23.44 8.16 0.69
CA GLU A 478 -23.85 7.60 1.98
C GLU A 478 -23.37 6.15 2.09
N THR A 479 -22.49 5.87 3.06
CA THR A 479 -22.01 4.52 3.35
C THR A 479 -23.10 3.67 4.03
N ASN A 480 -23.23 2.41 3.63
CA ASN A 480 -24.01 1.41 4.38
C ASN A 480 -23.12 0.56 5.29
N ASN A 481 -21.81 0.80 5.30
CA ASN A 481 -20.79 0.04 6.03
C ASN A 481 -19.79 0.99 6.72
N PRO A 482 -20.24 1.79 7.71
CA PRO A 482 -19.43 2.85 8.32
C PRO A 482 -18.19 2.35 9.08
N ASP A 483 -18.12 1.07 9.44
CA ASP A 483 -16.95 0.47 10.09
C ASP A 483 -15.75 0.31 9.14
N TYR A 484 -16.00 0.28 7.82
CA TYR A 484 -14.99 0.01 6.78
C TYR A 484 -14.85 1.15 5.78
N LEU A 485 -15.91 1.93 5.56
CA LEU A 485 -16.03 2.91 4.48
C LEU A 485 -16.64 4.20 5.02
N ASP A 486 -15.93 5.32 4.87
CA ASP A 486 -16.44 6.63 5.28
C ASP A 486 -17.32 7.29 4.19
N ASN A 487 -17.95 8.42 4.52
CA ASN A 487 -18.82 9.15 3.60
C ASN A 487 -18.08 9.96 2.51
N THR A 488 -16.76 9.78 2.37
CA THR A 488 -15.97 10.33 1.26
C THR A 488 -15.70 9.30 0.16
N GLY A 489 -16.10 8.05 0.40
CA GLY A 489 -15.76 6.89 -0.42
C GLY A 489 -14.40 6.28 -0.07
N ARG A 490 -13.77 6.72 1.03
CA ARG A 490 -12.48 6.20 1.46
C ARG A 490 -12.67 4.98 2.34
N ILE A 491 -11.97 3.90 2.00
CA ILE A 491 -11.87 2.73 2.87
C ILE A 491 -10.95 3.10 4.04
N ILE A 492 -11.49 3.03 5.26
CA ILE A 492 -10.80 3.43 6.49
C ILE A 492 -10.19 2.24 7.23
N VAL A 493 -10.73 1.03 7.02
CA VAL A 493 -10.26 -0.22 7.60
C VAL A 493 -10.47 -1.33 6.57
N MET A 494 -9.47 -2.18 6.39
CA MET A 494 -9.60 -3.41 5.59
C MET A 494 -10.06 -4.57 6.49
N PRO A 495 -11.00 -5.40 6.06
CA PRO A 495 -11.47 -6.53 6.86
C PRO A 495 -10.44 -7.67 6.87
N ASP A 496 -10.37 -8.43 7.97
CA ASP A 496 -9.52 -9.63 8.02
C ASP A 496 -9.95 -10.67 6.99
N ARG A 497 -11.27 -10.83 6.82
CA ARG A 497 -11.88 -11.75 5.86
C ARG A 497 -12.58 -10.98 4.75
N PRO A 498 -12.59 -11.50 3.52
CA PRO A 498 -13.20 -10.79 2.41
C PRO A 498 -14.69 -10.53 2.64
N MET A 499 -15.16 -9.36 2.20
CA MET A 499 -16.57 -9.00 2.23
C MET A 499 -16.91 -7.97 1.17
N THR A 500 -18.21 -7.80 0.89
CA THR A 500 -18.69 -6.70 0.05
C THR A 500 -19.23 -5.58 0.93
N VAL A 501 -18.75 -4.36 0.70
CA VAL A 501 -19.38 -3.13 1.24
C VAL A 501 -20.34 -2.55 0.21
N SER A 502 -21.32 -1.78 0.67
CA SER A 502 -22.22 -1.04 -0.19
C SER A 502 -22.38 0.41 0.25
N TYR A 503 -22.79 1.25 -0.69
CA TYR A 503 -22.99 2.67 -0.48
C TYR A 503 -23.94 3.22 -1.54
N THR A 504 -24.58 4.35 -1.23
CA THR A 504 -25.54 5.00 -2.12
C THR A 504 -24.96 6.33 -2.60
N VAL A 505 -24.96 6.56 -3.91
CA VAL A 505 -24.70 7.88 -4.48
C VAL A 505 -26.01 8.49 -4.96
N THR A 506 -26.25 9.73 -4.58
CA THR A 506 -27.43 10.49 -4.95
C THR A 506 -27.05 11.76 -5.70
N VAL A 507 -27.64 11.97 -6.88
CA VAL A 507 -27.55 13.21 -7.65
C VAL A 507 -28.86 13.97 -7.51
N THR A 508 -28.79 15.25 -7.16
CA THR A 508 -29.97 16.12 -7.03
C THR A 508 -29.86 17.32 -7.97
N GLU A 509 -30.92 17.58 -8.75
CA GLU A 509 -31.09 18.77 -9.59
C GLU A 509 -32.48 19.36 -9.40
N GLY A 510 -32.61 20.66 -9.15
CA GLY A 510 -33.92 21.31 -9.03
C GLY A 510 -34.86 20.70 -7.97
N GLY A 511 -34.30 20.05 -6.93
CA GLY A 511 -35.06 19.35 -5.88
C GLY A 511 -35.50 17.92 -6.24
N VAL A 512 -35.13 17.40 -7.40
CA VAL A 512 -35.36 16.00 -7.80
C VAL A 512 -34.07 15.21 -7.60
N SER A 513 -34.18 14.11 -6.86
CA SER A 513 -33.04 13.22 -6.56
C SER A 513 -33.16 11.89 -7.30
N THR A 514 -32.03 11.42 -7.84
CA THR A 514 -31.86 10.06 -8.36
C THR A 514 -30.71 9.41 -7.63
N SER A 515 -30.90 8.16 -7.21
CA SER A 515 -29.93 7.44 -6.39
C SER A 515 -29.60 6.08 -6.98
N ARG A 516 -28.38 5.59 -6.71
CA ARG A 516 -27.91 4.26 -7.09
C ARG A 516 -27.06 3.69 -5.96
N THR A 517 -27.30 2.43 -5.62
CA THR A 517 -26.47 1.67 -4.68
C THR A 517 -25.37 0.97 -5.46
N PHE A 518 -24.16 1.01 -4.93
CA PHE A 518 -22.99 0.35 -5.49
C PHE A 518 -22.42 -0.64 -4.49
N PHE A 519 -21.64 -1.59 -5.01
CA PHE A 519 -21.01 -2.64 -4.24
C PHE A 519 -19.51 -2.65 -4.54
N THR A 520 -18.69 -2.73 -3.51
CA THR A 520 -17.24 -2.90 -3.66
C THR A 520 -16.80 -4.08 -2.81
N TYR A 521 -16.17 -5.05 -3.45
CA TYR A 521 -15.55 -6.17 -2.77
C TYR A 521 -14.21 -5.74 -2.15
N LEU A 522 -14.08 -6.00 -0.85
CA LEU A 522 -12.89 -5.77 -0.06
C LEU A 522 -12.19 -7.13 0.16
N PRO A 523 -10.99 -7.33 -0.38
CA PRO A 523 -10.22 -8.54 -0.09
C PRO A 523 -9.85 -8.62 1.39
N GLY A 524 -9.74 -9.84 1.92
CA GLY A 524 -9.28 -10.06 3.28
C GLY A 524 -7.81 -9.70 3.46
N THR A 525 -7.38 -9.31 4.66
CA THR A 525 -5.95 -9.04 4.92
C THR A 525 -5.15 -10.29 5.29
N VAL A 526 -5.82 -11.39 5.63
CA VAL A 526 -5.20 -12.59 6.24
C VAL A 526 -4.94 -13.75 5.27
N HIS A 527 -5.37 -13.63 4.00
CA HIS A 527 -5.20 -14.67 2.99
C HIS A 527 -3.78 -14.72 2.42
#